data_AF-A0A200Q7A2-F1
#
_entry.id   AF-A0A200Q7A2-F1
#
_cell.length_a   1.000
_cell.length_b   1.000
_cell.length_c   1.000
_cell.angle_alpha   90.00
_cell.angle_beta   90.00
_cell.angle_gamma   90.00
#
_symmetry.space_group_name_H-M   'P 1'
#
loop_
_entity.id
_entity.type
_entity.pdbx_description
1 polymer ?
#
loop_
_entity_poly.entity_id
_entity_poly.type
_entity_poly.pdbx_seq_one_letter_code
_entity_poly.pdbx_strand_id
1 'polypeptide(L)'
;MNEGETVSVHSGKFKSIISQLSKVDITFSDEVKALRLLSLLPTSWDTAVMSISNSAGNEKLKLENVTAMILGEEDRRLERGYTASSSSSGSALNMQ
;
A
#
# COMPACT_ATOMS: atom_id res chain seq x y z
N MET A 1 6.10 -7.62 1.61
CA MET A 1 4.73 -8.09 1.33
C MET A 1 4.84 -9.12 0.21
N ASN A 2 4.14 -10.24 0.30
CA ASN A 2 4.09 -11.21 -0.79
C ASN A 2 3.02 -10.83 -1.81
N GLU A 3 3.13 -11.34 -3.03
CA GLU A 3 2.08 -11.16 -4.04
C GLU A 3 0.76 -11.75 -3.53
N GLY A 4 -0.32 -10.98 -3.64
CA GLY A 4 -1.65 -11.41 -3.18
C GLY A 4 -1.90 -11.30 -1.67
N GLU A 5 -1.00 -10.73 -0.87
CA GLU A 5 -1.40 -10.17 0.43
C GLU A 5 -2.10 -8.81 0.24
N THR A 6 -2.92 -8.38 1.20
CA THR A 6 -3.48 -7.02 1.18
C THR A 6 -2.53 -6.01 1.79
N VAL A 7 -2.45 -4.83 1.18
CA VAL A 7 -1.65 -3.71 1.67
C VAL A 7 -2.20 -3.23 3.02
N SER A 8 -3.52 -3.26 3.21
CA SER A 8 -4.12 -2.91 4.50
C SER A 8 -3.53 -3.73 5.67
N VAL A 9 -3.41 -5.07 5.52
CA VAL A 9 -2.79 -5.93 6.54
C VAL A 9 -1.30 -5.62 6.72
N HIS A 10 -0.56 -5.45 5.62
CA HIS A 10 0.88 -5.21 5.68
C HIS A 10 1.22 -3.83 6.29
N SER A 11 0.52 -2.78 5.87
CA SER A 11 0.68 -1.42 6.38
C SER A 11 0.29 -1.31 7.86
N GLY A 12 -0.71 -2.08 8.32
CA GLY A 12 -1.05 -2.20 9.74
C GLY A 12 0.08 -2.77 10.58
N LYS A 13 0.73 -3.85 10.13
CA LYS A 13 1.92 -4.43 10.79
C LYS A 13 3.07 -3.42 10.84
N PHE A 14 3.34 -2.74 9.74
CA PHE A 14 4.37 -1.69 9.67
C PHE A 14 4.10 -0.57 10.69
N LYS A 15 2.88 -0.03 10.75
CA LYS A 15 2.49 1.00 11.73
C LYS A 15 2.65 0.54 13.17
N SER A 16 2.36 -0.73 13.46
CA SER A 16 2.57 -1.33 14.79
C SER A 16 4.05 -1.33 15.18
N ILE A 17 4.95 -1.73 14.28
CA ILE A 17 6.41 -1.71 14.50
C ILE A 17 6.90 -0.28 14.75
N ILE A 18 6.49 0.69 13.93
CA ILE A 18 6.85 2.10 14.12
C ILE A 18 6.37 2.61 15.49
N SER A 19 5.16 2.22 15.92
CA SER A 19 4.65 2.56 17.24
C SER A 19 5.45 1.92 18.38
N GLN A 20 5.89 0.66 18.23
CA GLN A 20 6.75 -0.01 19.20
C GLN A 20 8.12 0.67 19.31
N LEU A 21 8.75 1.02 18.18
CA LEU A 21 10.03 1.72 18.15
C LEU A 21 9.91 3.11 18.80
N SER A 22 8.80 3.81 18.60
CA SER A 22 8.55 5.09 19.27
C SER A 22 8.46 4.98 20.79
N LYS A 23 8.09 3.82 21.35
CA LYS A 23 8.05 3.61 22.82
C LYS A 23 9.43 3.45 23.43
N VAL A 24 10.45 3.19 22.62
CA VAL A 24 11.87 3.13 23.02
C VAL A 24 12.65 4.34 22.46
N ASP A 25 11.95 5.45 22.23
CA ASP A 25 12.48 6.72 21.74
C ASP A 25 13.14 6.68 20.35
N ILE A 26 12.88 5.62 19.56
CA ILE A 26 13.30 5.53 18.17
C ILE A 26 12.18 6.08 17.29
N THR A 27 12.39 7.28 16.75
CA THR A 27 11.45 7.94 15.84
C THR A 27 12.06 8.11 14.45
N PHE A 28 11.20 8.10 13.44
CA PHE A 28 11.57 8.32 12.06
C PHE A 28 10.79 9.51 11.51
N SER A 29 11.37 10.24 10.58
CA SER A 29 10.62 11.26 9.83
C SER A 29 9.60 10.60 8.91
N ASP A 30 8.59 11.34 8.50
CA ASP A 30 7.50 10.78 7.70
C ASP A 30 7.95 10.36 6.30
N GLU A 31 8.97 11.01 5.75
CA GLU A 31 9.58 10.66 4.47
C GLU A 31 10.24 9.29 4.54
N VAL A 32 10.98 9.01 5.63
CA VAL A 32 11.63 7.70 5.83
C VAL A 32 10.58 6.62 6.02
N LYS A 33 9.51 6.88 6.79
CA LYS A 33 8.41 5.93 6.96
C LYS A 33 7.69 5.65 5.63
N ALA A 34 7.44 6.70 4.84
CA ALA A 34 6.76 6.62 3.55
C ALA A 34 7.60 5.83 2.53
N LEU A 35 8.89 6.16 2.40
CA LEU A 35 9.82 5.43 1.52
C LEU A 35 9.95 3.97 1.94
N ARG A 36 10.03 3.71 3.25
CA ARG A 36 10.09 2.33 3.74
C ARG A 36 8.82 1.56 3.40
N LEU A 37 7.64 2.16 3.61
CA LEU A 37 6.36 1.54 3.25
C LEU A 37 6.28 1.23 1.76
N LEU A 38 6.67 2.17 0.89
CA LEU A 38 6.70 1.96 -0.57
C LEU A 38 7.67 0.82 -0.96
N SER A 39 8.85 0.76 -0.33
CA SER A 39 9.85 -0.30 -0.58
C SER A 39 9.43 -1.70 -0.13
N LEU A 40 8.37 -1.81 0.67
CA LEU A 40 7.87 -3.08 1.19
C LEU A 40 6.79 -3.72 0.30
N LEU A 41 6.28 -2.97 -0.67
CA LEU A 41 5.32 -3.45 -1.67
C LEU A 41 5.98 -4.46 -2.62
N PRO A 42 5.24 -5.45 -3.13
CA PRO A 42 5.79 -6.42 -4.07
C PRO A 42 6.03 -5.79 -5.44
N THR A 43 6.87 -6.41 -6.27
CA THR A 43 7.30 -5.89 -7.59
C THR A 43 6.13 -5.58 -8.53
N SER A 44 4.98 -6.25 -8.40
CA SER A 44 3.78 -5.89 -9.17
C SER A 44 3.27 -4.46 -8.90
N TRP A 45 3.73 -3.83 -7.82
CA TRP A 45 3.44 -2.44 -7.46
C TRP A 45 4.41 -1.42 -8.03
N ASP A 46 5.49 -1.81 -8.72
CA ASP A 46 6.54 -0.87 -9.17
C ASP A 46 5.99 0.31 -9.97
N THR A 47 5.06 0.06 -10.92
CA THR A 47 4.41 1.13 -11.68
C THR A 47 3.59 2.06 -10.79
N ALA A 48 2.88 1.53 -9.80
CA ALA A 48 2.12 2.33 -8.84
C ALA A 48 3.05 3.11 -7.91
N VAL A 49 4.14 2.51 -7.43
CA VAL A 49 5.18 3.15 -6.62
C VAL A 49 5.79 4.32 -7.39
N MET A 50 6.13 4.16 -8.66
CA MET A 50 6.61 5.27 -9.50
C MET A 50 5.57 6.40 -9.60
N SER A 51 4.31 6.07 -9.85
CA SER A 51 3.24 7.08 -9.94
C SER A 51 3.03 7.83 -8.62
N ILE A 52 3.01 7.12 -7.49
CA ILE A 52 2.84 7.69 -6.14
C ILE A 52 4.07 8.52 -5.72
N SER A 53 5.27 8.09 -6.11
CA SER A 53 6.50 8.84 -5.84
C SER A 53 6.53 10.15 -6.64
N ASN A 54 6.08 10.10 -7.89
CA ASN A 54 6.03 11.28 -8.76
C ASN A 54 4.90 12.25 -8.39
N SER A 55 3.81 11.78 -7.75
CA SER A 55 2.69 12.64 -7.38
C SER A 55 2.99 13.57 -6.20
N ALA A 56 4.03 13.28 -5.40
CA ALA A 56 4.43 14.13 -4.29
C ALA A 56 5.13 15.44 -4.73
N GLY A 57 5.56 15.54 -5.99
CA GLY A 57 6.26 16.72 -6.50
C GLY A 57 7.46 17.11 -5.64
N ASN A 58 7.56 18.39 -5.27
CA ASN A 58 8.56 18.91 -4.31
C ASN A 58 8.06 18.96 -2.86
N GLU A 59 6.82 18.51 -2.59
CA GLU A 59 6.29 18.51 -1.23
C GLU A 59 6.86 17.35 -0.42
N LYS A 60 6.96 17.54 0.90
CA LYS A 60 7.38 16.47 1.81
C LYS A 60 6.41 15.29 1.72
N LEU A 61 6.96 14.10 1.45
CA LEU A 61 6.23 12.84 1.55
C LEU A 61 5.71 12.64 2.97
N LYS A 62 4.39 12.64 3.12
CA LYS A 62 3.71 12.29 4.37
C LYS A 62 3.27 10.83 4.34
N LEU A 63 3.50 10.12 5.44
CA LEU A 63 3.09 8.72 5.57
C LEU A 63 1.58 8.53 5.37
N GLU A 64 0.77 9.46 5.89
CA GLU A 64 -0.69 9.42 5.75
C GLU A 64 -1.13 9.47 4.28
N ASN A 65 -0.57 10.40 3.50
CA ASN A 65 -0.88 10.58 2.08
C ASN A 65 -0.47 9.34 1.28
N VAL A 66 0.73 8.82 1.52
CA VAL A 66 1.22 7.60 0.86
C VAL A 66 0.36 6.40 1.21
N THR A 67 -0.04 6.25 2.47
CA THR A 67 -0.94 5.17 2.87
C THR A 67 -2.29 5.27 2.14
N ALA A 68 -2.87 6.46 2.06
CA ALA A 68 -4.15 6.67 1.37
C ALA A 68 -4.05 6.36 -0.14
N MET A 69 -2.97 6.79 -0.80
CA MET A 69 -2.73 6.51 -2.22
C MET A 69 -2.55 5.02 -2.50
N ILE A 70 -1.83 4.30 -1.63
CA ILE A 70 -1.64 2.86 -1.78
C ILE A 70 -2.96 2.10 -1.60
N LEU A 71 -3.80 2.49 -0.63
CA LEU A 71 -5.12 1.88 -0.42
C LEU A 71 -6.06 2.14 -1.60
N GLY A 72 -6.09 3.35 -2.15
CA GLY A 72 -6.90 3.63 -3.34
C GLY A 72 -6.44 2.86 -4.58
N GLU A 73 -5.13 2.63 -4.74
CA GLU A 73 -4.60 1.76 -5.80
C GLU A 73 -4.91 0.27 -5.54
N GLU A 74 -4.94 -0.17 -4.29
CA GLU A 74 -5.37 -1.52 -3.91
C GLU A 74 -6.80 -1.77 -4.39
N ASP A 75 -7.73 -0.86 -4.07
CA ASP A 75 -9.12 -0.94 -4.51
C ASP A 75 -9.20 -1.00 -6.05
N ARG A 76 -8.45 -0.14 -6.76
CA ARG A 76 -8.42 -0.13 -8.23
C ARG A 76 -7.82 -1.40 -8.83
N ARG A 77 -6.91 -2.07 -8.13
CA ARG A 77 -6.33 -3.37 -8.55
C ARG A 77 -7.33 -4.49 -8.34
N LEU A 78 -8.03 -4.50 -7.21
CA LEU A 78 -9.11 -5.44 -6.92
C LEU A 78 -10.23 -5.34 -7.97
N GLU A 79 -10.66 -4.13 -8.34
CA GLU A 79 -11.64 -3.90 -9.43
C GLU A 79 -11.15 -4.42 -10.80
N ARG A 80 -9.84 -4.44 -11.03
CA ARG A 80 -9.23 -5.01 -12.25
C ARG A 80 -8.98 -6.52 -12.17
N GLY A 81 -9.45 -7.18 -11.13
CA GLY A 81 -9.33 -8.63 -10.96
C GLY A 81 -7.96 -9.10 -10.45
N TYR A 82 -7.11 -8.22 -9.89
CA TYR A 82 -5.95 -8.65 -9.12
C TYR A 82 -6.44 -9.21 -7.79
N THR A 83 -6.69 -10.52 -7.72
CA THR A 83 -7.12 -11.15 -6.48
C THR A 83 -5.92 -11.39 -5.55
N ALA A 84 -6.02 -10.92 -4.30
CA ALA A 84 -5.40 -11.61 -3.19
C ALA A 84 -5.90 -13.06 -3.21
N SER A 85 -5.02 -14.02 -3.43
CA SER A 85 -5.35 -15.38 -3.90
C SER A 85 -6.64 -15.99 -3.31
N SER A 86 -7.60 -16.27 -4.20
CA SER A 86 -8.90 -16.97 -4.06
C SER A 86 -9.98 -16.23 -3.24
N SER A 87 -11.09 -15.78 -3.81
CA SER A 87 -12.08 -16.62 -4.50
C SER A 87 -12.58 -16.00 -5.81
N SER A 88 -12.38 -16.75 -6.90
CA SER A 88 -13.21 -16.63 -8.09
C SER A 88 -14.63 -17.07 -7.74
N SER A 89 -15.54 -16.12 -7.65
CA SER A 89 -16.90 -16.31 -8.17
C SER A 89 -17.12 -15.19 -9.17
N GLY A 90 -16.65 -15.43 -10.40
CA GLY A 90 -17.09 -14.69 -11.56
C GLY A 90 -18.58 -14.91 -11.74
N SER A 91 -19.40 -14.01 -11.21
CA SER A 91 -20.79 -13.87 -11.65
C SER A 91 -20.78 -13.01 -12.91
N ALA A 92 -20.48 -13.65 -14.04
CA ALA A 92 -20.89 -13.14 -15.34
C ALA A 92 -22.38 -13.51 -15.55
N LEU A 93 -23.11 -12.56 -16.16
CA LEU A 93 -24.42 -12.71 -16.83
C LEU A 93 -25.68 -12.64 -15.94
N ASN A 94 -26.30 -11.46 -15.90
CA ASN A 94 -27.76 -11.38 -16.01
C ASN A 94 -28.17 -10.13 -16.79
N MET A 95 -28.19 -10.24 -18.12
CA MET A 95 -29.07 -9.42 -18.96
C MET A 95 -30.21 -10.34 -19.41
N GLN A 96 -31.38 -10.16 -18.80
CA GLN A 96 -32.68 -10.56 -19.34
C GLN A 96 -33.72 -9.51 -18.96
#